data_AF-A0A1U9ULY3-F1
#
_entry.id   AF-A0A1U9ULY3-F1
#
_cell.length_a   1.000
_cell.length_b   1.000
_cell.length_c   1.000
_cell.angle_alpha   90.00
_cell.angle_beta   90.00
_cell.angle_gamma   90.00
#
_symmetry.space_group_name_H-M   'P 1'
#
loop_
_entity.id
_entity.type
_entity.pdbx_description
1 polymer ?
#
loop_
_entity_poly.entity_id
_entity_poly.type
_entity_poly.pdbx_seq_one_letter_code
_entity_poly.pdbx_strand_id
1 'polypeptide(L)'
;MGTTDSDATEQALLSALERLKSGAPTHPDLAKAVEMGKLRINVSAVAKEAGCSRTLIGYSGCAYPEVRTAVLEAIPASRRTGETMKEEVLRLRNEVSELEDKIAVRDTTYAELVLRTRAHERGILPSGKRVNRATRGERRASLSIVGGGGNRADDAGGSKS
;
A
#
# COMPACT_ATOMS: atom_id res chain seq x y z
N MET A 1 -2.82 17.78 46.07
CA MET A 1 -3.43 18.18 44.79
C MET A 1 -2.35 18.91 44.00
N GLY A 2 -1.77 18.31 42.95
CA GLY A 2 -0.62 18.90 42.24
C GLY A 2 -0.29 18.25 40.89
N THR A 3 -1.30 17.77 40.15
CA THR A 3 -1.09 17.04 38.88
C THR A 3 -1.49 17.82 37.62
N THR A 4 -2.11 18.99 37.73
CA THR A 4 -2.71 19.70 36.59
C THR A 4 -1.70 20.24 35.58
N ASP A 5 -0.50 20.62 36.03
CA ASP A 5 0.51 21.21 35.15
C ASP A 5 1.24 20.17 34.29
N SER A 6 1.38 18.95 34.81
CA SER A 6 1.99 17.85 34.08
C SER A 6 1.09 17.39 32.93
N ASP A 7 -0.20 17.23 33.20
CA ASP A 7 -1.18 16.80 32.20
C ASP A 7 -1.34 17.85 31.08
N ALA A 8 -1.32 19.14 31.43
CA ALA A 8 -1.38 20.23 30.45
C ALA A 8 -0.16 20.25 29.52
N THR A 9 1.03 19.98 30.06
CA THR A 9 2.28 19.92 29.28
C THR A 9 2.30 18.71 28.36
N GLU A 10 1.84 17.55 28.84
CA GLU A 10 1.72 16.33 28.05
C GLU A 10 0.77 16.52 26.86
N GLN A 11 -0.41 17.10 27.09
CA GLN A 11 -1.37 17.40 26.03
C GLN A 11 -0.81 18.40 25.01
N ALA A 12 -0.07 19.42 25.46
CA ALA A 12 0.59 20.37 24.55
C ALA A 12 1.61 19.68 23.63
N LEU A 13 2.37 18.72 24.15
CA LEU A 13 3.34 17.94 23.39
C LEU A 13 2.67 16.99 22.39
N LEU A 14 1.59 16.32 22.78
CA LEU A 14 0.81 15.45 21.90
C LEU A 14 0.15 16.26 20.77
N SER A 15 -0.47 17.40 21.10
CA SER A 15 -1.04 18.31 20.12
C SER A 15 0.02 18.87 19.16
N ALA A 16 1.21 19.20 19.66
CA ALA A 16 2.34 19.60 18.82
C ALA A 16 2.78 18.49 17.86
N LEU A 17 2.81 17.23 18.32
CA LEU A 17 3.12 16.09 17.46
C LEU A 17 2.08 15.92 16.35
N GLU A 18 0.79 16.08 16.65
CA GLU A 18 -0.28 16.03 15.64
C GLU A 18 -0.16 17.15 14.60
N ARG A 19 0.11 18.39 15.01
CA ARG A 19 0.36 19.52 14.09
C ARG A 19 1.53 19.25 13.16
N LEU A 20 2.59 18.63 13.66
CA LEU A 20 3.75 18.27 12.86
C LEU A 20 3.46 17.12 11.88
N LYS A 21 2.58 16.17 12.26
CA LYS A 21 2.11 15.11 11.36
C LYS A 21 1.21 15.66 10.26
N SER A 22 0.34 16.63 10.57
CA SER A 22 -0.55 17.26 9.59
C SER A 22 0.14 18.32 8.71
N GLY A 23 1.37 18.70 9.03
CA GLY A 23 2.15 19.69 8.27
C GLY A 23 1.74 21.14 8.54
N ALA A 24 1.01 21.40 9.63
CA ALA A 24 0.57 22.74 10.04
C ALA A 24 1.23 23.18 11.37
N PRO A 25 2.56 23.40 11.40
CA PRO A 25 3.24 23.89 12.59
C PRO A 25 2.92 25.36 12.86
N THR A 26 2.79 25.70 14.14
CA THR A 26 2.57 27.07 14.61
C THR A 26 3.91 27.82 14.74
N HIS A 27 5.02 27.12 14.97
CA HIS A 27 6.31 27.77 15.15
C HIS A 27 6.86 28.30 13.80
N PRO A 28 7.27 29.58 13.70
CA PRO A 28 7.66 30.22 12.44
C PRO A 28 8.81 29.51 11.70
N ASP A 29 9.83 29.03 12.42
CA ASP A 29 10.92 28.27 11.80
C ASP A 29 10.49 26.92 11.23
N LEU A 30 9.51 26.27 11.86
CA LEU A 30 8.96 25.00 11.38
C LEU A 30 8.01 25.23 10.21
N ALA A 31 7.25 26.32 10.21
CA ALA A 31 6.44 26.76 9.07
C ALA A 31 7.33 27.01 7.84
N LYS A 32 8.44 27.74 7.99
CA LYS A 32 9.45 27.89 6.90
C LYS A 32 10.02 26.55 6.44
N ALA A 33 10.25 25.62 7.37
CA ALA A 33 10.73 24.27 7.01
C ALA A 33 9.68 23.48 6.22
N VAL A 34 8.38 23.67 6.49
CA VAL A 34 7.29 23.09 5.68
C VAL A 34 7.28 23.70 4.28
N GLU A 35 7.35 25.02 4.16
CA GLU A 35 7.40 25.71 2.85
C GLU A 35 8.57 25.21 1.99
N MET A 36 9.72 24.95 2.61
CA MET A 36 10.90 24.38 1.93
C MET A 36 10.83 22.86 1.69
N GLY A 37 9.78 22.16 2.15
CA GLY A 37 9.67 20.70 2.08
C GLY A 37 10.72 19.95 2.92
N LYS A 38 11.30 20.63 3.93
CA LYS A 38 12.38 20.13 4.79
C LYS A 38 11.93 19.83 6.22
N LEU A 39 10.62 19.91 6.52
CA LEU A 39 10.12 19.59 7.85
C LEU A 39 10.50 18.15 8.22
N ARG A 40 11.09 17.99 9.40
CA ARG A 40 11.49 16.69 9.94
C ARG A 40 10.92 16.54 11.34
N ILE A 41 10.05 15.55 11.52
CA ILE A 41 9.55 15.17 12.85
C ILE A 41 10.74 14.60 13.64
N ASN A 42 11.04 15.24 14.76
CA ASN A 42 12.03 14.78 15.73
C ASN A 42 11.71 15.39 17.11
N VAL A 43 12.34 14.85 18.15
CA VAL A 43 12.14 15.29 19.54
C VAL A 43 12.37 16.79 19.74
N SER A 44 13.38 17.36 19.06
CA SER A 44 13.67 18.80 19.16
C SER A 44 12.60 19.65 18.47
N ALA A 45 12.08 19.20 17.34
CA ALA A 45 11.02 19.89 16.60
C ALA A 45 9.70 19.88 17.40
N VAL A 46 9.35 18.75 18.02
CA VAL A 46 8.16 18.62 18.87
C VAL A 46 8.27 19.52 20.11
N ALA A 47 9.42 19.49 20.79
CA ALA A 47 9.65 20.37 21.95
C ALA A 47 9.58 21.85 21.56
N LYS A 48 10.15 22.23 20.42
CA LYS A 48 10.13 23.60 19.89
C LYS A 48 8.72 24.05 19.50
N GLU A 49 7.93 23.16 18.90
CA GLU A 49 6.54 23.41 18.53
C GLU A 49 5.61 23.54 19.74
N ALA A 50 5.87 22.79 20.81
CA ALA A 50 5.14 22.89 22.08
C ALA A 50 5.62 24.06 22.96
N GLY A 51 6.75 24.70 22.64
CA GLY A 51 7.36 25.73 23.47
C GLY A 51 7.97 25.20 24.77
N CYS A 52 8.32 23.90 24.82
CA CYS A 52 8.81 23.23 26.01
C CYS A 52 10.31 22.92 25.93
N SER A 53 10.93 22.65 27.08
CA SER A 53 12.32 22.17 27.11
C SER A 53 12.42 20.79 26.45
N ARG A 54 13.40 20.62 25.57
CA ARG A 54 13.75 19.33 24.95
C ARG A 54 14.04 18.24 25.99
N THR A 55 14.55 18.59 27.17
CA THR A 55 14.88 17.61 28.21
C THR A 55 13.67 16.81 28.68
N LEU A 56 12.46 17.36 28.61
CA LEU A 56 11.23 16.69 29.03
C LEU A 56 10.90 15.41 28.22
N ILE A 57 11.42 15.31 27.00
CA ILE A 57 11.23 14.18 26.07
C ILE A 57 12.55 13.68 25.45
N GLY A 58 13.69 14.22 25.92
CA GLY A 58 14.98 14.15 25.23
C GLY A 58 15.78 12.88 25.43
N TYR A 59 15.63 12.22 26.58
CA TYR A 59 16.48 11.12 27.04
C TYR A 59 15.64 9.94 27.55
N SER A 60 16.27 8.80 27.81
CA SER A 60 15.61 7.61 28.39
C SER A 60 15.26 7.85 29.85
N GLY A 61 14.00 7.63 30.24
CA GLY A 61 13.51 7.99 31.58
C GLY A 61 13.21 9.49 31.74
N CYS A 62 12.83 10.15 30.65
CA CYS A 62 12.37 11.54 30.68
C CYS A 62 11.01 11.67 31.40
N ALA A 63 10.61 12.91 31.71
CA ALA A 63 9.37 13.20 32.43
C ALA A 63 8.12 12.65 31.71
N TYR A 64 8.12 12.64 30.37
CA TYR A 64 7.02 12.13 29.56
C TYR A 64 7.49 11.00 28.62
N PRO A 65 7.63 9.77 29.13
CA PRO A 65 8.15 8.65 28.34
C PRO A 65 7.17 8.18 27.25
N GLU A 66 5.87 8.31 27.47
CA GLU A 66 4.83 7.93 26.50
C GLU A 66 4.88 8.82 25.26
N VAL A 67 4.92 10.13 25.46
CA VAL A 67 5.11 11.12 24.39
C VAL A 67 6.39 10.85 23.61
N ARG A 68 7.51 10.57 24.30
CA ARG A 68 8.77 10.22 23.63
C ARG A 68 8.61 9.00 22.71
N THR A 69 7.89 7.99 23.16
CA THR A 69 7.65 6.76 22.39
C THR A 69 6.81 7.08 21.13
N ALA A 70 5.73 7.84 21.29
CA ALA A 70 4.91 8.29 20.17
C ALA A 70 5.69 9.14 19.15
N VAL A 71 6.62 9.99 19.61
CA VAL A 71 7.50 10.77 18.73
C VAL A 71 8.47 9.85 17.97
N LEU A 72 9.07 8.86 18.64
CA LEU A 72 9.99 7.92 17.98
C LEU A 72 9.29 7.03 16.95
N GLU A 73 8.04 6.64 17.20
CA GLU A 73 7.22 5.91 16.22
C GLU A 73 6.85 6.75 15.01
N ALA A 74 6.62 8.05 15.21
CA ALA A 74 6.34 9.00 14.12
C ALA A 74 7.57 9.28 13.23
N ILE A 75 8.78 8.92 13.67
CA ILE A 75 9.99 9.03 12.84
C ILE A 75 9.97 7.89 11.81
N PRO A 76 10.11 8.17 10.50
CA PRO A 76 10.13 7.13 9.47
C PRO A 76 11.26 6.13 9.71
N ALA A 77 10.97 4.84 9.52
CA ALA A 77 11.88 3.73 9.83
C ALA A 77 13.24 3.83 9.10
N SER A 78 13.26 4.35 7.87
CA SER A 78 14.49 4.62 7.10
C SER A 78 15.46 5.57 7.77
N ARG A 79 14.99 6.36 8.75
CA ARG A 79 15.86 7.25 9.55
C ARG A 79 16.23 6.68 10.92
N ARG A 80 15.57 5.60 11.36
CA ARG A 80 15.86 4.94 12.64
C ARG A 80 17.09 4.04 12.54
N THR A 81 17.31 3.41 11.38
CA THR A 81 18.39 2.44 11.16
C THR A 81 19.76 3.09 10.94
N GLY A 82 19.83 4.42 10.86
CA GLY A 82 21.09 5.10 10.59
C GLY A 82 21.69 4.74 9.22
N GLU A 83 20.89 4.11 8.34
CA GLU A 83 21.28 3.83 6.96
C GLU A 83 21.81 5.11 6.35
N THR A 84 23.05 5.02 5.89
CA THR A 84 23.69 6.15 5.24
C THR A 84 22.84 6.50 4.02
N MET A 85 22.71 7.79 3.70
CA MET A 85 21.93 8.24 2.52
C MET A 85 22.34 7.51 1.23
N LYS A 86 23.57 6.97 1.17
CA LYS A 86 24.08 6.14 0.07
C LYS A 86 23.40 4.77 0.00
N GLU A 87 23.21 4.10 1.14
CA GLU A 87 22.54 2.79 1.21
C GLU A 87 21.07 2.91 0.85
N GLU A 88 20.40 3.97 1.33
CA GLU A 88 19.02 4.26 0.96
C GLU A 88 18.88 4.52 -0.56
N VAL A 89 19.78 5.30 -1.15
CA VAL A 89 19.80 5.53 -2.61
C VAL A 89 20.03 4.24 -3.37
N LEU A 90 20.91 3.37 -2.89
CA LEU A 90 21.16 2.07 -3.53
C LEU A 90 19.92 1.18 -3.46
N ARG A 91 19.26 1.11 -2.29
CA ARG A 91 18.03 0.34 -2.10
C ARG A 91 16.94 0.82 -3.04
N LEU A 92 16.69 2.13 -3.08
CA LEU A 92 15.67 2.72 -3.94
C LEU A 92 15.95 2.48 -5.42
N ARG A 93 17.23 2.51 -5.85
CA ARG A 93 17.61 2.17 -7.23
C ARG A 93 17.32 0.72 -7.58
N ASN A 94 17.61 -0.21 -6.67
CA ASN A 94 17.31 -1.62 -6.87
C ASN A 94 15.80 -1.84 -6.95
N GLU A 95 15.02 -1.20 -6.09
CA GLU A 95 13.56 -1.29 -6.10
C GLU A 95 12.96 -0.74 -7.41
N VAL A 96 13.48 0.40 -7.90
CA VAL A 96 13.08 0.94 -9.20
C VAL A 96 13.36 -0.05 -10.32
N SER A 97 14.57 -0.64 -10.36
CA SER A 97 14.93 -1.65 -11.37
C SER A 97 13.98 -2.85 -11.34
N GLU A 98 13.69 -3.39 -10.15
CA GLU A 98 12.76 -4.52 -10.01
C GLU A 98 11.33 -4.17 -10.45
N LEU A 99 10.87 -2.96 -10.16
CA LEU A 99 9.54 -2.49 -10.56
C LEU A 99 9.47 -2.29 -12.07
N GLU A 100 10.51 -1.75 -12.69
CA GLU A 100 10.61 -1.62 -14.15
C GLU A 100 10.58 -3.00 -14.84
N ASP A 101 11.31 -3.99 -14.31
CA ASP A 101 11.27 -5.36 -14.83
C ASP A 101 9.86 -5.97 -14.73
N LYS A 102 9.17 -5.76 -13.60
CA LYS A 102 7.78 -6.21 -13.42
C LYS A 102 6.83 -5.54 -14.41
N ILE A 103 6.99 -4.25 -14.67
CA ILE A 103 6.20 -3.52 -15.67
C ILE A 103 6.47 -4.08 -17.06
N ALA A 104 7.73 -4.33 -17.42
CA ALA A 104 8.08 -4.89 -18.72
C ALA A 104 7.42 -6.26 -18.95
N VAL A 105 7.46 -7.17 -17.97
CA VAL A 105 6.80 -8.49 -18.04
C VAL A 105 5.27 -8.34 -18.13
N ARG A 106 4.71 -7.40 -17.38
CA ARG A 106 3.27 -7.14 -17.42
C ARG A 106 2.84 -6.59 -18.79
N ASP A 107 3.61 -5.69 -19.37
CA ASP A 107 3.29 -5.05 -20.63
C ASP A 107 3.42 -6.02 -21.81
N THR A 108 4.38 -6.96 -21.77
CA THR A 108 4.47 -8.05 -22.76
C THR A 108 3.26 -8.97 -22.70
N THR A 109 2.86 -9.41 -21.50
CA THR A 109 1.68 -10.27 -21.33
C THR A 109 0.38 -9.57 -21.75
N TYR A 110 0.24 -8.27 -21.47
CA TYR A 110 -0.89 -7.49 -21.96
C TYR A 110 -0.89 -7.35 -23.48
N ALA A 111 0.27 -7.09 -24.10
CA ALA A 111 0.37 -7.01 -25.55
C ALA A 111 -0.06 -8.33 -26.22
N GLU A 112 0.40 -9.47 -25.71
CA GLU A 112 -0.01 -10.79 -26.20
C GLU A 112 -1.51 -11.02 -26.08
N LEU A 113 -2.11 -10.68 -24.94
CA LEU A 113 -3.54 -10.81 -24.73
C LEU A 113 -4.34 -9.95 -25.70
N VAL A 114 -3.93 -8.69 -25.88
CA VAL A 114 -4.58 -7.75 -26.83
C VAL A 114 -4.49 -8.28 -28.26
N LEU A 115 -3.33 -8.78 -28.68
CA LEU A 115 -3.16 -9.39 -30.01
C LEU A 115 -4.07 -10.60 -30.20
N ARG A 116 -4.16 -11.47 -29.19
CA ARG A 116 -5.04 -12.65 -29.21
C ARG A 116 -6.51 -12.27 -29.32
N THR A 117 -6.97 -11.30 -28.53
CA THR A 117 -8.35 -10.81 -28.57
C THR A 117 -8.68 -10.22 -29.95
N ARG A 118 -7.81 -9.37 -30.49
CA ARG A 118 -7.96 -8.82 -31.85
C ARG A 118 -7.93 -9.87 -32.95
N ALA A 119 -7.18 -10.96 -32.76
CA ALA A 119 -7.20 -12.08 -33.70
C ALA A 119 -8.56 -12.80 -33.64
N HIS A 120 -9.06 -13.10 -32.44
CA HIS A 120 -10.37 -13.72 -32.24
C HIS A 120 -11.53 -12.87 -32.79
N GLU A 121 -11.51 -11.55 -32.59
CA GLU A 121 -12.50 -10.62 -33.18
C GLU A 121 -12.52 -10.67 -34.71
N ARG A 122 -11.36 -10.89 -35.33
CA ARG A 122 -11.23 -11.07 -36.79
C ARG A 122 -11.52 -12.49 -37.26
N GLY A 123 -11.92 -13.39 -36.36
CA GLY A 123 -12.13 -14.80 -36.66
C GLY A 123 -10.84 -15.51 -37.05
N ILE A 124 -9.71 -15.15 -36.44
CA ILE A 124 -8.40 -15.74 -36.66
C ILE A 124 -7.91 -16.34 -35.34
N LEU A 125 -7.49 -17.59 -35.36
CA LEU A 125 -6.89 -18.26 -34.20
C LEU A 125 -5.48 -17.69 -33.92
N PRO A 126 -4.94 -17.87 -32.70
CA PRO A 126 -3.56 -17.50 -32.40
C PRO A 126 -2.51 -18.10 -33.36
N SER A 127 -2.84 -19.24 -33.98
CA SER A 127 -2.03 -19.92 -35.00
C SER A 127 -2.07 -19.27 -36.40
N GLY A 128 -2.77 -18.14 -36.58
CA GLY A 128 -2.95 -17.46 -37.86
C GLY A 128 -4.01 -18.09 -38.78
N LYS A 129 -4.61 -19.22 -38.39
CA LYS A 129 -5.65 -19.90 -39.16
C LYS A 129 -7.00 -19.21 -38.98
N ARG A 130 -7.80 -19.10 -40.05
CA ARG A 130 -9.18 -18.59 -39.95
C ARG A 130 -10.04 -19.59 -39.17
N VAL A 131 -10.92 -19.07 -38.32
CA VAL A 131 -11.93 -19.85 -37.60
C VAL A 131 -12.93 -20.34 -38.63
N ASN A 132 -12.92 -21.64 -38.88
CA ASN A 132 -13.90 -22.26 -39.77
C ASN A 132 -15.28 -22.24 -39.14
N ARG A 133 -16.31 -22.15 -39.98
CA ARG A 133 -17.69 -22.28 -39.54
C ARG A 133 -17.87 -23.66 -38.92
N ALA A 134 -18.32 -23.71 -37.67
CA ALA A 134 -18.53 -24.97 -36.95
C ALA A 134 -19.43 -25.92 -37.78
N THR A 135 -18.98 -27.16 -37.91
CA THR A 135 -19.73 -28.23 -38.57
C THR A 135 -20.98 -28.60 -37.76
N ARG A 136 -21.93 -29.32 -38.38
CA ARG A 136 -23.16 -29.75 -37.70
C ARG A 136 -22.87 -30.63 -36.48
N GLY A 137 -21.83 -31.47 -36.53
CA GLY A 137 -21.40 -32.31 -35.43
C GLY A 137 -20.85 -31.51 -34.25
N GLU A 138 -19.96 -30.56 -34.53
CA GLU A 138 -19.37 -29.67 -33.50
C GLU A 138 -20.43 -28.80 -32.82
N ARG A 139 -21.39 -28.26 -33.58
CA ARG A 139 -22.54 -27.52 -33.02
C ARG A 139 -23.41 -28.39 -32.10
N ARG A 140 -23.60 -29.67 -32.44
CA ARG A 140 -24.38 -30.60 -31.63
C ARG A 140 -23.64 -30.94 -30.33
N ALA A 141 -22.32 -31.12 -30.39
CA ALA A 141 -21.47 -31.36 -29.24
C ALA A 141 -21.39 -30.16 -28.29
N SER A 142 -21.34 -28.92 -28.80
CA SER A 142 -21.37 -27.72 -27.94
C SER A 142 -22.71 -27.55 -27.24
N LEU A 143 -23.82 -27.86 -27.92
CA LEU A 143 -25.16 -27.81 -27.32
C LEU A 143 -25.34 -28.88 -26.22
N SER A 144 -24.68 -30.04 -26.31
CA SER A 144 -24.71 -31.03 -25.22
C SER A 144 -23.90 -30.63 -23.99
N ILE A 145 -22.86 -29.80 -24.14
CA ILE A 145 -22.08 -29.28 -23.00
C ILE A 145 -22.90 -28.25 -22.21
N VAL A 146 -23.69 -27.42 -22.90
CA VAL A 146 -24.57 -26.42 -22.26
C VAL A 146 -25.89 -27.03 -21.77
N GLY A 147 -26.36 -28.12 -22.39
CA GLY A 147 -27.62 -28.80 -22.05
C GLY A 147 -27.51 -29.97 -21.06
N GLY A 148 -26.30 -30.42 -20.69
CA GLY A 148 -26.07 -31.58 -19.81
C GLY A 148 -26.21 -31.32 -18.30
N GLY A 149 -26.75 -30.16 -17.90
CA GLY A 149 -26.90 -29.74 -16.51
C GLY A 149 -28.30 -29.92 -15.92
N GLY A 150 -29.03 -30.96 -16.33
CA GLY A 150 -30.41 -31.16 -15.88
C GLY A 150 -30.91 -32.59 -16.03
N ASN A 151 -30.43 -33.49 -15.17
CA ASN A 151 -31.30 -34.57 -14.67
C ASN A 151 -30.94 -34.83 -13.20
N ARG A 152 -31.57 -34.04 -12.33
CA ARG A 152 -31.72 -34.40 -10.92
C ARG A 152 -32.53 -35.68 -10.87
N ALA A 153 -32.02 -36.60 -10.06
CA ALA A 153 -32.74 -37.61 -9.31
C ALA A 153 -34.24 -37.37 -9.27
N ASP A 154 -35.02 -38.35 -9.74
CA ASP A 154 -36.31 -38.75 -9.18
C ASP A 154 -36.67 -40.14 -9.75
N ASP A 155 -37.39 -40.90 -8.91
CA ASP A 155 -37.97 -42.25 -9.08
C ASP A 155 -37.00 -43.45 -8.97
N ALA A 156 -36.84 -44.09 -7.80
CA ALA A 156 -37.81 -44.78 -6.94
C ALA A 156 -38.41 -46.08 -7.53
N GLY A 157 -38.12 -47.19 -6.85
CA GLY A 157 -39.13 -48.22 -6.56
C GLY A 157 -39.30 -49.38 -7.54
N GLY A 158 -39.09 -50.61 -7.04
CA GLY A 158 -39.60 -51.85 -7.64
C GLY A 158 -38.57 -52.99 -7.55
N SER A 159 -38.41 -53.66 -6.42
CA SER A 159 -39.25 -54.79 -5.97
C SER A 159 -39.41 -55.92 -6.99
N LYS A 160 -39.15 -57.14 -6.50
CA LYS A 160 -39.43 -58.50 -7.00
C LYS A 160 -38.16 -59.26 -7.39
N SER A 161 -37.93 -60.50 -6.98
CA SER A 161 -38.57 -61.42 -6.02
C SER A 161 -37.56 -62.52 -5.72
#